data_AF-A0A4S3THD2-F1
#
_entry.id   AF-A0A4S3THD2-F1
#
_cell.length_a   1.000
_cell.length_b   1.000
_cell.length_c   1.000
_cell.angle_alpha   90.00
_cell.angle_beta   90.00
_cell.angle_gamma   90.00
#
_symmetry.space_group_name_H-M   'P 1'
#
loop_
_entity.id
_entity.type
_entity.pdbx_description
1 polymer ?
#
loop_
_entity_poly.entity_id
_entity_poly.type
_entity_poly.pdbx_seq_one_letter_code
_entity_poly.pdbx_strand_id
1 'polypeptide(L)' 'MLAVAAVVALQIPLAIVVHVDAKRLGLANPAMYELGILVPTAGLAVAFVYFSRRRELPRADDASE' A
#
# COMPACT_ATOMS: atom_id res chain seq x y z
N MET A 1 -8.30 -7.88 22.61
CA MET A 1 -7.74 -6.52 22.40
C MET A 1 -6.28 -6.53 21.95
N LEU A 2 -5.39 -7.32 22.56
CA LEU A 2 -3.95 -7.35 22.20
C LEU A 2 -3.68 -7.65 20.72
N ALA A 3 -4.43 -8.59 20.11
CA ALA A 3 -4.27 -8.97 18.71
C ALA A 3 -4.60 -7.83 17.72
N VAL A 4 -5.64 -7.04 18.00
CA VAL A 4 -6.03 -5.90 17.14
C VAL A 4 -4.96 -4.80 17.23
N ALA A 5 -4.46 -4.53 18.42
CA ALA A 5 -3.37 -3.56 18.61
C ALA A 5 -2.08 -3.99 17.88
N ALA A 6 -1.75 -5.29 17.88
CA ALA A 6 -0.61 -5.82 17.15
C ALA A 6 -0.78 -5.68 15.62
N VAL A 7 -1.99 -5.92 15.09
CA VAL A 7 -2.29 -5.72 13.66
C VAL A 7 -2.16 -4.25 13.27
N VAL A 8 -2.70 -3.34 14.07
CA VAL A 8 -2.57 -1.89 13.83
C VAL A 8 -1.12 -1.43 13.92
N ALA A 9 -0.35 -1.96 14.88
CA ALA A 9 1.08 -1.66 14.99
C ALA A 9 1.88 -2.15 13.77
N LEU A 10 1.47 -3.27 13.15
CA LEU A 10 2.06 -3.79 11.92
C LEU A 10 1.67 -3.01 10.65
N GLN A 11 0.57 -2.25 10.67
CA GLN A 11 0.17 -1.42 9.52
C GLN A 11 1.19 -0.31 9.24
N ILE A 12 1.80 0.28 10.27
CA ILE A 12 2.80 1.35 10.11
C ILE A 12 4.04 0.89 9.34
N PRO A 13 4.78 -0.16 9.75
CA PRO A 13 5.94 -0.62 8.99
C PRO A 13 5.54 -1.13 7.59
N LEU A 14 4.36 -1.75 7.45
CA LEU A 14 3.88 -2.23 6.14
C LEU A 14 3.59 -1.08 5.18
N ALA A 15 2.96 -0.01 5.67
CA ALA A 15 2.68 1.21 4.90
C ALA A 15 3.98 1.86 4.41
N ILE A 16 5.02 1.93 5.25
CA ILE A 16 6.35 2.45 4.89
C ILE A 16 6.97 1.61 3.77
N VAL A 17 6.94 0.27 3.90
CA VAL A 17 7.50 -0.64 2.88
C VAL A 17 6.79 -0.46 1.55
N VAL A 18 5.45 -0.41 1.55
CA VAL A 18 4.67 -0.22 0.31
C VAL A 18 4.89 1.16 -0.29
N HIS A 19 5.02 2.22 0.51
CA HIS A 19 5.34 3.55 0.00
C HIS A 19 6.69 3.57 -0.72
N VAL A 20 7.73 2.96 -0.13
CA VAL A 20 9.06 2.89 -0.73
C VAL A 20 9.06 2.03 -1.99
N ASP A 21 8.37 0.89 -1.97
CA ASP A 21 8.21 0.02 -3.13
C ASP A 21 7.46 0.71 -4.28
N ALA A 22 6.34 1.39 -3.98
CA ALA A 22 5.55 2.15 -4.93
C ALA A 22 6.36 3.30 -5.58
N LYS A 23 7.21 3.98 -4.79
CA LYS A 23 8.15 4.98 -5.31
C LYS A 23 9.20 4.37 -6.22
N ARG A 24 9.76 3.20 -5.86
CA ARG A 24 10.73 2.47 -6.70
C ARG A 24 10.11 1.98 -8.02
N LEU A 25 8.82 1.64 -8.00
CA LEU A 25 8.06 1.20 -9.16
C LEU A 25 7.55 2.35 -10.04
N GLY A 26 7.75 3.60 -9.64
CA GLY A 26 7.27 4.77 -10.39
C GLY A 26 5.74 4.85 -10.47
N LEU A 27 5.02 4.37 -9.44
CA LEU A 27 3.56 4.43 -9.43
C LEU A 27 3.08 5.88 -9.35
N ALA A 28 1.97 6.18 -10.03
CA ALA A 28 1.44 7.55 -10.14
C ALA A 28 1.03 8.16 -8.79
N ASN A 29 0.60 7.33 -7.82
CA ASN A 29 0.12 7.82 -6.53
C ASN A 29 0.53 6.92 -5.35
N PRO A 30 1.80 6.95 -4.92
CA PRO A 30 2.32 6.09 -3.84
C PRO A 30 1.58 6.28 -2.50
N ALA A 31 1.16 7.51 -2.22
CA ALA A 31 0.45 7.87 -0.99
C ALA A 31 -0.94 7.20 -0.89
N MET A 32 -1.62 6.94 -2.02
CA MET A 32 -2.91 6.25 -2.01
C MET A 32 -2.79 4.80 -1.53
N TYR A 33 -1.71 4.11 -1.91
CA TYR A 33 -1.46 2.73 -1.49
C TYR A 33 -1.06 2.63 -0.02
N GLU A 34 -0.27 3.59 0.46
CA GLU A 34 0.09 3.75 1.87
C GLU A 34 -1.15 3.99 2.75
N LEU A 35 -1.99 4.96 2.36
CA LEU A 35 -3.22 5.30 3.08
C LEU A 35 -4.19 4.12 3.12
N GLY A 36 -4.29 3.36 2.02
CA GLY A 36 -5.11 2.15 1.97
C GLY A 36 -4.66 1.05 2.95
N ILE A 37 -3.37 0.99 3.31
CA ILE A 37 -2.83 0.07 4.32
C ILE A 37 -3.11 0.53 5.74
N LEU A 38 -3.15 1.84 5.96
CA LEU A 38 -3.46 2.45 7.26
C LEU A 38 -4.96 2.40 7.61
N VAL A 39 -5.83 1.94 6.69
CA VAL A 39 -7.25 1.73 6.98
C VAL A 39 -7.41 0.54 7.94
N PRO A 40 -7.89 0.74 9.19
CA PRO A 40 -7.90 -0.31 10.22
C PRO A 40 -8.71 -1.56 9.85
N THR A 41 -9.74 -1.39 9.01
CA THR A 41 -10.66 -2.47 8.58
C THR A 41 -10.25 -3.15 7.28
N ALA A 42 -9.39 -2.52 6.46
CA ALA A 42 -9.07 -2.98 5.11
C ALA A 42 -7.57 -3.13 4.83
N GLY A 43 -6.69 -2.68 5.72
CA GLY A 43 -5.26 -2.54 5.45
C GLY A 43 -4.54 -3.81 5.00
N LEU A 44 -4.92 -4.96 5.57
CA LEU A 44 -4.41 -6.27 5.14
C LEU A 44 -4.93 -6.70 3.76
N ALA A 45 -6.20 -6.45 3.47
CA ALA A 45 -6.79 -6.76 2.17
C ALA A 45 -6.20 -5.86 1.07
N VAL A 46 -5.98 -4.58 1.37
CA VAL A 46 -5.33 -3.63 0.45
C VAL A 46 -3.88 -4.02 0.21
N ALA A 47 -3.13 -4.39 1.24
CA ALA A 47 -1.76 -4.90 1.06
C ALA A 47 -1.74 -6.14 0.16
N PHE A 48 -2.65 -7.09 0.38
CA PHE A 48 -2.76 -8.29 -0.45
C PHE A 48 -3.08 -7.97 -1.91
N VAL A 49 -4.07 -7.10 -2.15
CA VAL A 49 -4.46 -6.65 -3.51
C VAL A 49 -3.30 -5.90 -4.18
N TYR A 50 -2.63 -5.02 -3.44
CA TYR A 50 -1.43 -4.31 -3.91
C TYR A 50 -0.37 -5.31 -4.39
N PHE A 51 0.02 -6.27 -3.55
CA PHE A 51 1.03 -7.27 -3.95
C PHE A 51 0.57 -8.16 -5.11
N SER A 52 -0.71 -8.54 -5.15
CA SER A 52 -1.25 -9.37 -6.22
C SER A 52 -1.29 -8.65 -7.58
N ARG A 53 -1.51 -7.34 -7.59
CA ARG A 53 -1.68 -6.56 -8.83
C ARG A 53 -0.58 -5.55 -9.11
N ARG A 54 0.48 -5.49 -8.30
CA ARG A 54 1.55 -4.48 -8.40
C ARG A 54 2.15 -4.26 -9.81
N ARG A 55 2.11 -5.27 -10.67
CA ARG A 55 2.64 -5.20 -12.05
C ARG A 55 1.67 -4.52 -13.04
N GLU A 56 0.39 -4.51 -12.71
CA GLU A 56 -0.73 -3.97 -13.49
C GLU A 56 -1.17 -2.59 -12.99
N LEU A 57 -0.57 -2.08 -11.90
CA LEU A 57 -0.91 -0.78 -11.34
C LEU A 57 -0.47 0.36 -12.29
N PRO A 58 -1.27 1.45 -12.39
CA PRO A 58 -0.94 2.59 -13.23
C PRO A 58 0.40 3.20 -12.83
N ARG A 59 1.33 3.27 -13.79
CA ARG A 59 2.61 3.96 -13.62
C ARG A 59 2.45 5.44 -13.93
N ALA A 60 3.34 6.26 -13.39
CA ALA A 60 3.35 7.68 -13.65
C ALA A 60 3.50 7.99 -15.15
N ASP A 61 4.21 7.13 -15.89
CA ASP A 61 4.40 7.27 -17.34
C ASP A 61 3.09 7.03 -18.13
N ASP A 62 2.19 6.16 -17.64
CA ASP A 62 0.91 5.84 -18.30
C ASP A 62 -0.16 6.93 -18.11
N ALA A 63 0.04 7.86 -17.17
CA ALA A 63 -0.92 8.92 -16.84
C ALA A 63 -0.75 10.19 -17.70
N SER A 64 0.21 10.18 -18.63
CA SER A 64 0.62 11.35 -19.42
C SER A 64 0.19 11.28 -20.90
N GLU A 65 -0.62 10.29 -21.31
CA GLU A 65 -1.22 10.20 -22.66
C GLU A 65 -2.66 10.76 -22.72
#